data_AF-A0A533W179-F1
#
_entry.id   AF-A0A533W179-F1
#
_cell.length_a   1.000
_cell.length_b   1.000
_cell.length_c   1.000
_cell.angle_alpha   90.00
_cell.angle_beta   90.00
_cell.angle_gamma   90.00
#
_symmetry.space_group_name_H-M   'P 1'
#
loop_
_entity.id
_entity.type
_entity.pdbx_description
1 polymer ?
#
loop_
_entity_poly.entity_id
_entity_poly.type
_entity_poly.pdbx_seq_one_letter_code
_entity_poly.pdbx_strand_id
1 'polypeptide(L)'
;MPRANVVKLDTFHYKWSRSHRPVLHIKPGETVTFHVNEVTSSQVSQKSRPDELANLNAEKFYPLAGPVSVEGARPGDALVVDVIEVKTANWGWSGIIPGLGLLEEFDKPYLWIWNLRDGRYAPFKKGIRVPIKPFCGVYGVAPPQEGYIDVMP
;
A
#
# COMPACT_ATOMS: atom_id res chain seq x y z
N MET A 1 -11.22 -24.26 14.73
CA MET A 1 -10.43 -23.01 14.81
C MET A 1 -11.30 -21.87 14.31
N PRO A 2 -11.27 -20.66 14.88
CA PRO A 2 -11.99 -19.53 14.31
C PRO A 2 -11.52 -19.32 12.87
N ARG A 3 -12.45 -18.98 11.98
CA ARG A 3 -12.17 -18.71 10.58
C ARG A 3 -11.18 -17.54 10.51
N ALA A 4 -10.07 -17.69 9.79
CA ALA A 4 -9.10 -16.60 9.68
C ALA A 4 -9.75 -15.41 8.94
N ASN A 5 -9.79 -14.25 9.59
CA ASN A 5 -10.19 -12.99 8.98
C ASN A 5 -9.09 -12.55 8.00
N VAL A 6 -9.33 -12.72 6.70
CA VAL A 6 -8.33 -12.45 5.66
C VAL A 6 -8.96 -11.64 4.53
N VAL A 7 -8.35 -10.52 4.19
CA VAL A 7 -8.62 -9.78 2.95
C VAL A 7 -7.62 -10.24 1.89
N LYS A 8 -8.14 -10.77 0.78
CA LYS A 8 -7.33 -11.36 -0.30
C LYS A 8 -6.72 -10.28 -1.20
N LEU A 9 -5.68 -10.66 -1.92
CA LEU A 9 -4.92 -9.77 -2.81
C LEU A 9 -5.76 -9.21 -3.98
N ASP A 10 -6.80 -9.92 -4.41
CA ASP A 10 -7.72 -9.51 -5.48
C ASP A 10 -8.88 -8.62 -4.98
N THR A 11 -8.90 -8.31 -3.67
CA THR A 11 -9.98 -7.60 -3.01
C THR A 11 -9.52 -6.19 -2.63
N PHE A 12 -9.63 -5.24 -3.56
CA PHE A 12 -9.16 -3.87 -3.38
C PHE A 12 -9.98 -2.82 -4.16
N HIS A 13 -9.78 -1.55 -3.83
CA HIS A 13 -10.33 -0.38 -4.52
C HIS A 13 -9.29 0.75 -4.63
N TYR A 14 -9.49 1.72 -5.53
CA TYR A 14 -8.53 2.80 -5.82
C TYR A 14 -8.90 4.18 -5.27
N LYS A 15 -10.08 4.30 -4.66
CA LYS A 15 -10.63 5.58 -4.17
C LYS A 15 -11.25 5.36 -2.80
N TRP A 16 -11.19 6.36 -1.94
CA TRP A 16 -11.92 6.37 -0.67
C TRP A 16 -13.39 6.67 -0.90
N SER A 17 -14.29 5.87 -0.33
CA SER A 17 -15.73 6.13 -0.38
C SER A 17 -16.47 5.37 0.70
N ARG A 18 -17.47 6.00 1.31
CA ARG A 18 -18.43 5.33 2.22
C ARG A 18 -19.45 4.44 1.49
N SER A 19 -19.49 4.48 0.16
CA SER A 19 -20.37 3.64 -0.66
C SER A 19 -19.80 2.26 -0.96
N HIS A 20 -18.52 2.02 -0.68
CA HIS A 20 -17.90 0.69 -0.85
C HIS A 20 -18.55 -0.32 0.08
N ARG A 21 -18.91 -1.49 -0.46
CA ARG A 21 -19.45 -2.59 0.34
C ARG A 21 -18.31 -3.24 1.15
N PRO A 22 -18.49 -3.46 2.46
CA PRO A 22 -17.50 -4.17 3.25
C PRO A 22 -17.27 -5.59 2.74
N VAL A 23 -16.01 -5.96 2.60
CA VAL A 23 -15.59 -7.30 2.17
C VAL A 23 -15.42 -8.25 3.34
N LEU A 24 -15.36 -7.70 4.55
CA LEU A 24 -15.27 -8.41 5.81
C LEU A 24 -16.03 -7.62 6.89
N HIS A 25 -16.63 -8.33 7.84
CA HIS A 25 -17.23 -7.77 9.04
C HIS A 25 -16.54 -8.41 10.24
N ILE A 26 -16.06 -7.60 11.17
CA ILE A 26 -15.33 -8.06 12.36
C ILE A 26 -15.89 -7.45 13.62
N LYS A 27 -15.58 -8.07 14.75
CA LYS A 27 -15.80 -7.48 16.08
C LYS A 27 -14.55 -6.72 16.55
N PRO A 28 -14.70 -5.72 17.43
CA PRO A 28 -13.56 -5.11 18.12
C PRO A 28 -12.67 -6.18 18.77
N GLY A 29 -11.36 -6.04 18.61
CA GLY A 29 -10.35 -6.97 19.14
C GLY A 29 -10.02 -8.16 18.23
N GLU A 30 -10.75 -8.37 17.12
CA GLU A 30 -10.40 -9.40 16.15
C GLU A 30 -9.22 -8.99 15.27
N THR A 31 -8.31 -9.94 15.01
CA THR A 31 -7.17 -9.76 14.09
C THR A 31 -7.60 -9.98 12.65
N VAL A 32 -7.10 -9.16 11.73
CA VAL A 32 -7.30 -9.31 10.28
C VAL A 32 -5.95 -9.35 9.57
N THR A 33 -5.78 -10.31 8.65
CA THR A 33 -4.63 -10.36 7.75
C THR A 33 -5.01 -9.72 6.40
N PHE A 34 -4.23 -8.75 5.96
CA PHE A 34 -4.40 -8.11 4.65
C PHE A 34 -3.31 -8.56 3.68
N HIS A 35 -3.71 -9.07 2.52
CA HIS A 35 -2.81 -9.20 1.37
C HIS A 35 -2.95 -7.94 0.51
N VAL A 36 -1.87 -7.16 0.42
CA VAL A 36 -1.87 -5.86 -0.24
C VAL A 36 -1.03 -5.89 -1.52
N ASN A 37 -1.49 -5.14 -2.52
CA ASN A 37 -0.76 -4.99 -3.77
C ASN A 37 0.35 -3.93 -3.66
N GLU A 38 1.32 -4.03 -4.56
CA GLU A 38 2.30 -2.98 -4.79
C GLU A 38 1.60 -1.69 -5.26
N VAL A 39 2.14 -0.51 -4.92
CA VAL A 39 1.46 0.78 -5.06
C VAL A 39 1.00 1.11 -6.48
N THR A 40 1.67 0.61 -7.52
CA THR A 40 1.28 0.83 -8.92
C THR A 40 0.33 -0.24 -9.45
N SER A 41 -0.18 -1.14 -8.60
CA SER A 41 -0.93 -2.34 -9.01
C SER A 41 -0.11 -3.26 -9.91
N SER A 42 1.17 -3.43 -9.58
CA SER A 42 2.11 -4.28 -10.32
C SER A 42 2.38 -3.81 -11.77
N GLN A 43 2.18 -2.52 -12.07
CA GLN A 43 2.68 -1.94 -13.32
C GLN A 43 4.22 -1.92 -13.34
N VAL A 44 4.85 -1.79 -12.17
CA VAL A 44 6.29 -1.97 -11.99
C VAL A 44 6.62 -3.42 -11.61
N SER A 45 7.69 -3.95 -12.21
CA SER A 45 8.24 -5.27 -11.89
C SER A 45 9.75 -5.22 -11.67
N GLN A 46 10.35 -6.32 -11.21
CA GLN A 46 11.81 -6.46 -11.11
C GLN A 46 12.55 -6.32 -12.45
N LYS A 47 11.83 -6.40 -13.58
CA LYS A 47 12.38 -6.27 -14.94
C LYS A 47 12.09 -4.91 -15.57
N SER A 48 11.35 -4.05 -14.88
CA SER A 48 11.00 -2.73 -15.40
C SER A 48 12.23 -1.86 -15.55
N ARG A 49 12.18 -0.95 -16.52
CA ARG A 49 13.23 0.03 -16.79
C ARG A 49 12.77 1.42 -16.35
N PRO A 50 13.70 2.36 -16.08
CA PRO A 50 13.34 3.71 -15.65
C PRO A 50 12.37 4.42 -16.60
N ASP A 51 12.51 4.27 -17.92
CA ASP A 51 11.63 4.87 -18.93
C ASP A 51 10.16 4.43 -18.82
N GLU A 52 9.89 3.26 -18.22
CA GLU A 52 8.54 2.75 -18.04
C GLU A 52 7.77 3.52 -16.96
N LEU A 53 8.47 4.19 -16.02
CA LEU A 53 7.82 4.95 -14.96
C LEU A 53 7.00 6.14 -15.47
N ALA A 54 7.36 6.69 -16.64
CA ALA A 54 6.63 7.80 -17.26
C ALA A 54 5.26 7.38 -17.84
N ASN A 55 5.04 6.09 -18.05
CA ASN A 55 3.83 5.55 -18.69
C ASN A 55 2.88 4.88 -17.70
N LEU A 56 3.10 5.08 -16.40
CA LEU A 56 2.26 4.52 -15.35
C LEU A 56 0.86 5.14 -15.38
N ASN A 57 -0.16 4.31 -15.30
CA ASN A 57 -1.53 4.76 -15.12
C ASN A 57 -1.76 5.12 -13.65
N ALA A 58 -1.80 6.42 -13.37
CA ALA A 58 -2.02 6.98 -12.03
C ALA A 58 -3.38 6.61 -11.43
N GLU A 59 -4.43 6.34 -12.25
CA GLU A 59 -5.74 5.90 -11.75
C GLU A 59 -5.70 4.50 -11.11
N LYS A 60 -4.62 3.76 -11.33
CA LYS A 60 -4.37 2.45 -10.71
C LYS A 60 -3.34 2.50 -9.58
N PHE A 61 -2.99 3.70 -9.11
CA PHE A 61 -2.14 3.84 -7.95
C PHE A 61 -2.93 3.59 -6.67
N TYR A 62 -2.21 3.14 -5.64
CA TYR A 62 -2.74 2.88 -4.31
C TYR A 62 -3.95 1.93 -4.28
N PRO A 63 -3.82 0.68 -4.75
CA PRO A 63 -4.84 -0.35 -4.51
C PRO A 63 -4.99 -0.59 -3.00
N LEU A 64 -6.09 -0.13 -2.41
CA LEU A 64 -6.41 -0.27 -1.00
C LEU A 64 -7.18 -1.56 -0.75
N ALA A 65 -6.66 -2.43 0.12
CA ALA A 65 -7.34 -3.66 0.51
C ALA A 65 -8.48 -3.37 1.50
N GLY A 66 -9.66 -3.93 1.26
CA GLY A 66 -10.85 -3.73 2.08
C GLY A 66 -12.08 -3.28 1.28
N PRO A 67 -13.03 -2.54 1.88
CA PRO A 67 -13.04 -2.07 3.28
C PRO A 67 -13.51 -3.16 4.27
N VAL A 68 -13.14 -3.00 5.54
CA VAL A 68 -13.58 -3.86 6.65
C VAL A 68 -14.58 -3.09 7.52
N SER A 69 -15.72 -3.70 7.81
CA SER A 69 -16.70 -3.16 8.75
C SER A 69 -16.38 -3.64 10.16
N VAL A 70 -16.35 -2.72 11.13
CA VAL A 70 -16.15 -3.02 12.54
C VAL A 70 -17.47 -2.86 13.27
N GLU A 71 -17.96 -3.95 13.88
CA GLU A 71 -19.23 -3.98 14.59
C GLU A 71 -19.26 -2.91 15.70
N GLY A 72 -20.31 -2.09 15.69
CA GLY A 72 -20.56 -1.07 16.70
C GLY A 72 -19.86 0.28 16.45
N ALA A 73 -18.91 0.37 15.53
CA ALA A 73 -18.24 1.64 15.20
C ALA A 73 -19.20 2.64 14.54
N ARG A 74 -19.16 3.90 14.98
CA ARG A 74 -20.05 4.98 14.52
C ARG A 74 -19.28 6.26 14.17
N PRO A 75 -19.86 7.16 13.34
CA PRO A 75 -19.28 8.49 13.14
C PRO A 75 -19.06 9.21 14.48
N GLY A 76 -17.85 9.73 14.68
CA GLY A 76 -17.42 10.35 15.93
C GLY A 76 -16.52 9.45 16.80
N ASP A 77 -16.52 8.14 16.56
CA ASP A 77 -15.61 7.22 17.24
C ASP A 77 -14.19 7.30 16.65
N ALA A 78 -13.21 6.82 17.43
CA ALA A 78 -11.86 6.57 16.97
C ALA A 78 -11.61 5.07 16.81
N LEU A 79 -10.98 4.66 15.71
CA LEU A 79 -10.51 3.30 15.52
C LEU A 79 -9.04 3.21 15.91
N VAL A 80 -8.72 2.36 16.89
CA VAL A 80 -7.34 2.00 17.21
C VAL A 80 -6.98 0.75 16.41
N VAL A 81 -5.87 0.83 15.67
CA VAL A 81 -5.34 -0.28 14.86
C VAL A 81 -3.94 -0.61 15.33
N ASP A 82 -3.79 -1.77 15.96
CA ASP A 82 -2.49 -2.32 16.33
C ASP A 82 -1.90 -3.09 15.14
N VAL A 83 -0.80 -2.58 14.57
CA VAL A 83 -0.07 -3.27 13.51
C VAL A 83 0.80 -4.35 14.14
N ILE A 84 0.31 -5.59 14.14
CA ILE A 84 0.97 -6.74 14.79
C ILE A 84 2.21 -7.18 14.00
N GLU A 85 2.11 -7.27 12.67
CA GLU A 85 3.19 -7.77 11.82
C GLU A 85 3.04 -7.20 10.40
N VAL A 86 4.17 -6.87 9.76
CA VAL A 86 4.22 -6.52 8.33
C VAL A 86 5.25 -7.42 7.65
N LYS A 87 4.80 -8.22 6.69
CA LYS A 87 5.68 -9.06 5.85
C LYS A 87 5.85 -8.44 4.49
N THR A 88 7.10 -8.17 4.11
CA THR A 88 7.42 -7.68 2.78
C THR A 88 7.40 -8.81 1.75
N ALA A 89 7.23 -8.45 0.48
CA ALA A 89 7.64 -9.31 -0.62
C ALA A 89 9.17 -9.51 -0.62
N ASN A 90 9.66 -10.34 -1.54
CA ASN A 90 11.09 -10.58 -1.71
C ASN A 90 11.83 -9.48 -2.50
N TRP A 91 11.10 -8.46 -2.97
CA TRP A 91 11.62 -7.32 -3.71
C TRP A 91 10.76 -6.08 -3.45
N GLY A 92 11.29 -4.92 -3.81
CA GLY A 92 10.58 -3.64 -3.86
C GLY A 92 11.27 -2.68 -4.81
N TRP A 93 10.80 -1.45 -4.90
CA TRP A 93 11.44 -0.45 -5.75
C TRP A 93 11.40 0.95 -5.14
N SER A 94 12.33 1.78 -5.58
CA SER A 94 12.28 3.24 -5.39
C SER A 94 12.51 3.87 -6.75
N GLY A 95 11.91 5.03 -6.99
CA GLY A 95 12.11 5.71 -8.26
C GLY A 95 11.96 7.21 -8.16
N ILE A 96 12.49 7.87 -9.18
CA ILE A 96 12.23 9.27 -9.50
C ILE A 96 11.27 9.25 -10.68
N ILE A 97 10.11 9.89 -10.51
CA ILE A 97 9.15 10.14 -11.57
C ILE A 97 9.21 11.66 -11.81
N PRO A 98 9.71 12.14 -12.95
CA PRO A 98 9.83 13.57 -13.20
C PRO A 98 8.49 14.28 -13.01
N GLY A 99 8.51 15.41 -12.29
CA GLY A 99 7.30 16.15 -11.91
C GLY A 99 6.55 15.62 -10.68
N LEU A 100 7.05 14.58 -10.02
CA LEU A 100 6.49 14.04 -8.78
C LEU A 100 7.52 14.04 -7.64
N GLY A 101 7.18 14.72 -6.54
CA GLY A 101 8.02 14.80 -5.33
C GLY A 101 8.64 16.18 -5.13
N LEU A 102 9.50 16.29 -4.12
CA LEU A 102 10.06 17.57 -3.67
C LEU A 102 11.21 18.09 -4.55
N LEU A 103 11.96 17.20 -5.18
CA LEU A 103 13.19 17.54 -5.89
C LEU A 103 12.92 17.71 -7.39
N GLU A 104 12.61 18.95 -7.79
CA GLU A 104 12.25 19.32 -9.16
C GLU A 104 13.45 19.30 -10.13
N GLU A 105 14.69 19.33 -9.62
CA GLU A 105 15.90 19.35 -10.43
C GLU A 105 16.20 18.00 -11.13
N PHE A 106 15.51 16.92 -10.75
CA PHE A 106 15.66 15.61 -11.36
C PHE A 106 14.61 15.39 -12.47
N ASP A 107 14.97 15.82 -13.68
CA ASP A 107 14.12 15.76 -14.88
C ASP A 107 14.14 14.41 -15.61
N LYS A 108 14.98 13.47 -15.16
CA LYS A 108 15.10 12.12 -15.73
C LYS A 108 14.56 11.06 -14.80
N PRO A 109 13.81 10.07 -15.32
CA PRO A 109 13.31 9.00 -14.49
C PRO A 109 14.46 8.13 -13.97
N TYR A 110 14.29 7.63 -12.75
CA TYR A 110 15.22 6.70 -12.11
C TYR A 110 14.44 5.54 -11.51
N LEU A 111 14.99 4.33 -11.58
CA LEU A 111 14.39 3.14 -10.97
C LEU A 111 15.49 2.33 -10.29
N TRP A 112 15.26 2.02 -9.02
CA TRP A 112 16.08 1.13 -8.22
C TRP A 112 15.26 -0.05 -7.74
N ILE A 113 15.63 -1.26 -8.15
CA ILE A 113 15.01 -2.51 -7.70
C ILE A 113 15.74 -3.03 -6.47
N TRP A 114 15.04 -3.10 -5.34
CA TRP A 114 15.55 -3.61 -4.08
C TRP A 114 15.39 -5.14 -4.00
N ASN A 115 16.45 -5.83 -3.58
CA ASN A 115 16.38 -7.22 -3.14
C ASN A 115 16.08 -7.28 -1.64
N LEU A 116 14.91 -7.79 -1.27
CA LEU A 116 14.43 -7.83 0.12
C LEU A 116 14.47 -9.25 0.73
N ARG A 117 15.03 -10.24 0.03
CA ARG A 117 15.07 -11.65 0.46
C ARG A 117 15.71 -11.89 1.83
N ASP A 118 16.66 -11.05 2.24
CA ASP A 118 17.35 -11.16 3.53
C ASP A 118 16.42 -10.85 4.73
N GLY A 119 15.36 -10.06 4.50
CA GLY A 119 14.39 -9.67 5.53
C GLY A 119 14.90 -8.72 6.62
N ARG A 120 16.23 -8.52 6.74
CA ARG A 120 16.83 -7.59 7.72
C ARG A 120 17.55 -6.42 7.05
N TYR A 121 18.25 -6.67 5.95
CA TYR A 121 18.98 -5.64 5.21
C TYR A 121 18.85 -5.81 3.69
N ALA A 122 18.68 -4.71 2.97
CA ALA A 122 18.72 -4.67 1.52
C ALA A 122 20.08 -4.14 1.01
N PRO A 123 20.76 -4.80 0.07
CA PRO A 123 21.99 -4.28 -0.52
C PRO A 123 21.68 -3.05 -1.39
N PHE A 124 22.53 -2.01 -1.31
CA PHE A 124 22.39 -0.81 -2.13
C PHE A 124 23.60 -0.59 -3.05
N LYS A 125 24.80 -0.42 -2.47
CA LYS A 125 26.06 -0.24 -3.20
C LYS A 125 27.16 -1.05 -2.51
N LYS A 126 28.35 -1.11 -3.12
CA LYS A 126 29.50 -1.81 -2.53
C LYS A 126 29.74 -1.33 -1.10
N GLY A 127 29.61 -2.24 -0.14
CA GLY A 127 29.78 -1.94 1.29
C GLY A 127 28.58 -1.28 1.97
N ILE A 128 27.49 -0.97 1.26
CA ILE A 128 26.32 -0.27 1.81
C ILE A 128 25.10 -1.20 1.82
N ARG A 129 24.49 -1.34 3.00
CA ARG A 129 23.23 -2.06 3.20
C ARG A 129 22.26 -1.18 3.97
N VAL A 130 20.99 -1.25 3.61
CA VAL A 130 19.90 -0.47 4.22
C VAL A 130 19.07 -1.39 5.11
N PRO A 131 18.83 -1.07 6.39
CA PRO A 131 17.94 -1.86 7.25
C PRO A 131 16.51 -1.90 6.70
N ILE A 132 15.89 -3.08 6.71
CA ILE A 132 14.49 -3.26 6.32
C ILE A 132 13.62 -3.01 7.55
N LYS A 133 12.84 -1.92 7.51
CA LYS A 133 11.86 -1.56 8.55
C LYS A 133 10.50 -1.34 7.90
N PRO A 134 9.71 -2.42 7.69
CA PRO A 134 8.46 -2.32 6.96
C PRO A 134 7.40 -1.60 7.79
N PHE A 135 6.56 -0.83 7.11
CA PHE A 135 5.41 -0.16 7.69
C PHE A 135 4.30 -0.03 6.64
N CYS A 136 3.07 0.17 7.08
CA CYS A 136 1.94 0.41 6.18
C CYS A 136 1.91 1.88 5.78
N GLY A 137 2.18 2.19 4.51
CA GLY A 137 2.22 3.58 4.03
C GLY A 137 0.85 4.25 3.96
N VAL A 138 -0.22 3.49 3.69
CA VAL A 138 -1.59 4.01 3.58
C VAL A 138 -2.56 3.08 4.29
N TYR A 139 -3.32 3.64 5.23
CA TYR A 139 -4.52 3.05 5.81
C TYR A 139 -5.38 4.18 6.40
N GLY A 140 -6.68 3.96 6.45
CA GLY A 140 -7.63 4.99 6.85
C GLY A 140 -9.05 4.46 6.88
N VAL A 141 -9.97 5.31 7.33
CA VAL A 141 -11.41 5.04 7.36
C VAL A 141 -12.11 5.78 6.23
N ALA A 142 -13.29 5.32 5.83
CA ALA A 142 -14.07 5.98 4.81
C ALA A 142 -14.42 7.43 5.22
N PRO A 143 -14.26 8.42 4.31
CA PRO A 143 -14.64 9.80 4.58
C PRO A 143 -16.16 9.94 4.71
N PRO A 144 -16.65 10.93 5.49
CA PRO A 144 -18.09 11.15 5.66
C PRO A 144 -18.76 11.74 4.40
N GLN A 145 -18.00 12.37 3.51
CA GLN A 145 -18.53 12.96 2.28
C GLN A 145 -19.04 11.89 1.30
N GLU A 146 -19.99 12.27 0.44
CA GLU A 146 -20.38 11.42 -0.70
C GLU A 146 -19.36 11.48 -1.82
N GLY A 147 -19.34 10.44 -2.64
CA GLY A 147 -18.49 10.34 -3.82
C GLY A 147 -17.26 9.45 -3.60
N TYR A 148 -16.37 9.54 -4.57
CA TYR A 148 -15.09 8.83 -4.60
C TYR A 148 -13.98 9.86 -4.51
N ILE A 149 -13.13 9.72 -3.50
CA ILE A 149 -12.01 10.63 -3.23
C ILE A 149 -10.71 9.90 -3.56
N ASP A 150 -9.82 10.58 -4.26
CA ASP A 150 -8.51 10.04 -4.64
C ASP A 150 -7.66 9.76 -3.40
N VAL A 151 -6.83 8.72 -3.48
CA VAL A 151 -5.93 8.34 -2.37
C VAL A 151 -4.73 9.26 -2.32
N MET A 152 -4.20 9.59 -3.50
CA MET A 152 -3.17 10.60 -3.65
C MET A 152 -3.86 11.97 -3.64
N PRO A 153 -3.41 12.92 -2.80
CA PRO A 153 -3.93 14.28 -2.78
C PRO A 153 -3.55 15.09 -4.02
#